data_AF-A0A2M8K7L5-F1
#
_entry.id   AF-A0A2M8K7L5-F1
#
_cell.length_a   1.000
_cell.length_b   1.000
_cell.length_c   1.000
_cell.angle_alpha   90.00
_cell.angle_beta   90.00
_cell.angle_gamma   90.00
#
_symmetry.space_group_name_H-M   'P 1'
#
loop_
_entity.id
_entity.type
_entity.pdbx_description
1 polymer ?
#
loop_
_entity_poly.entity_id
_entity_poly.type
_entity_poly.pdbx_seq_one_letter_code
_entity_poly.pdbx_strand_id
1 'polypeptide(L)'
;MSQSEKIELLQKKFQNITQQFEENFRDRINELLLICKESQGEYRDSSHGPGSWATTYSNEFIDSASEIYFILDKNPLLNAKTELSKLFIKNGIRSCRNKTFGIEKVEYFHKNHLSLSLKVFK
;
A
#
# COMPACT_ATOMS: atom_id res chain seq x y z
N MET A 1 -36.64 -5.24 17.94
CA MET A 1 -35.79 -4.90 16.79
C MET A 1 -35.82 -6.06 15.80
N SER A 2 -36.35 -5.82 14.60
CA SER A 2 -36.47 -6.79 13.51
C SER A 2 -35.10 -7.17 12.93
N GLN A 3 -35.06 -8.21 12.10
CA GLN A 3 -33.83 -8.60 11.40
C GLN A 3 -33.35 -7.52 10.42
N SER A 4 -34.28 -6.82 9.75
CA SER A 4 -33.94 -5.71 8.85
C SER A 4 -33.33 -4.53 9.61
N GLU A 5 -33.86 -4.18 10.78
CA GLU A 5 -33.32 -3.11 11.62
C GLU A 5 -31.90 -3.43 12.13
N LYS A 6 -31.61 -4.71 12.43
CA LYS A 6 -30.25 -5.16 12.79
C LYS A 6 -29.26 -5.01 11.65
N ILE A 7 -29.65 -5.39 10.43
CA ILE A 7 -28.81 -5.28 9.23
C ILE A 7 -28.50 -3.82 8.92
N GLU A 8 -29.51 -2.96 8.96
CA GLU A 8 -29.34 -1.53 8.69
C GLU A 8 -28.40 -0.86 9.72
N LEU A 9 -28.53 -1.22 11.01
CA LEU A 9 -27.63 -0.73 12.05
C LEU A 9 -26.18 -1.17 11.82
N LEU A 10 -25.97 -2.42 11.38
CA LEU A 10 -24.63 -2.92 11.04
C LEU A 10 -24.05 -2.17 9.84
N GLN A 11 -24.82 -1.96 8.78
CA GLN A 11 -24.40 -1.21 7.60
C GLN A 11 -23.98 0.22 7.97
N LYS A 12 -24.77 0.92 8.80
CA LYS A 12 -24.42 2.26 9.29
C LYS A 12 -23.13 2.26 10.12
N LYS A 13 -22.96 1.27 10.99
CA LYS A 13 -21.71 1.13 11.76
C LYS A 13 -20.50 0.91 10.86
N PHE A 14 -20.62 0.04 9.86
CA PHE A 14 -19.55 -0.19 8.89
C PHE A 14 -19.22 1.07 8.10
N GLN A 15 -20.24 1.80 7.64
CA GLN A 15 -20.05 3.04 6.88
C GLN A 15 -19.33 4.11 7.72
N ASN A 16 -19.72 4.29 9.00
CA ASN A 16 -19.03 5.21 9.91
C ASN A 16 -17.58 4.80 10.17
N ILE A 17 -17.30 3.52 10.39
CA ILE A 17 -15.92 3.04 10.63
C ILE A 17 -15.03 3.34 9.41
N THR A 18 -15.53 3.04 8.20
CA THR A 18 -14.81 3.32 6.95
C THR A 18 -14.59 4.82 6.78
N GLN A 19 -15.61 5.64 6.99
CA GLN A 19 -15.50 7.09 6.83
C GLN A 19 -14.50 7.70 7.83
N GLN A 20 -14.58 7.30 9.11
CA GLN A 20 -13.64 7.78 10.13
C GLN A 20 -12.20 7.36 9.83
N PHE A 21 -12.00 6.13 9.33
CA PHE A 21 -10.69 5.67 8.90
C PHE A 21 -10.14 6.52 7.75
N GLU A 22 -10.96 6.79 6.73
CA GLU A 22 -10.55 7.66 5.62
C GLU A 22 -10.20 9.06 6.11
N GLU A 23 -11.01 9.69 6.96
CA GLU A 23 -10.77 11.03 7.47
C GLU A 23 -9.47 11.12 8.28
N ASN A 24 -9.17 10.12 9.12
CA ASN A 24 -7.98 10.12 9.97
C ASN A 24 -6.66 9.96 9.20
N PHE A 25 -6.68 9.25 8.07
CA PHE A 25 -5.45 8.85 7.38
C PHE A 25 -5.32 9.38 5.95
N ARG A 26 -6.34 10.05 5.40
CA ARG A 26 -6.34 10.55 4.02
C ARG A 26 -5.11 11.40 3.70
N ASP A 27 -4.82 12.40 4.53
CA ASP A 27 -3.71 13.32 4.26
C ASP A 27 -2.36 12.60 4.33
N ARG A 28 -2.18 11.71 5.33
CA ARG A 28 -0.96 10.92 5.47
C ARG A 28 -0.77 9.94 4.31
N ILE A 29 -1.83 9.25 3.88
CA ILE A 29 -1.78 8.36 2.72
C ILE A 29 -1.43 9.15 1.46
N ASN A 30 -2.00 10.35 1.26
CA ASN A 30 -1.70 11.18 0.11
C ASN A 30 -0.24 11.66 0.09
N GLU A 31 0.31 12.06 1.23
CA GLU A 31 1.72 12.41 1.38
C GLU A 31 2.63 11.22 1.03
N LEU A 32 2.37 10.05 1.61
CA LEU A 32 3.13 8.83 1.35
C LEU A 32 3.04 8.38 -0.11
N LEU A 33 1.89 8.57 -0.76
CA LEU A 33 1.71 8.29 -2.19
C LEU A 33 2.53 9.24 -3.07
N LEU A 34 2.67 10.51 -2.67
CA LEU A 34 3.53 11.47 -3.36
C LEU A 34 4.99 11.01 -3.28
N ILE A 35 5.46 10.65 -2.08
CA ILE A 35 6.81 10.11 -1.87
C ILE A 35 7.01 8.85 -2.72
N CYS A 36 6.08 7.90 -2.68
CA CYS A 36 6.14 6.69 -3.52
C CYS A 36 6.21 7.04 -5.01
N LYS A 37 5.50 8.08 -5.46
CA LYS A 37 5.49 8.50 -6.86
C LYS A 37 6.79 9.19 -7.28
N GLU A 38 7.43 9.93 -6.39
CA GLU A 38 8.72 10.60 -6.65
C GLU A 38 9.89 9.63 -6.58
N SER A 39 9.82 8.67 -5.66
CA SER A 39 10.81 7.62 -5.45
C SER A 39 10.58 6.36 -6.30
N GLN A 40 9.55 6.34 -7.14
CA GLN A 40 9.33 5.22 -8.05
C GLN A 40 10.46 5.18 -9.09
N GLY A 41 11.10 4.03 -9.23
CA GLY A 41 11.98 3.75 -10.37
C GLY A 41 13.47 4.01 -10.18
N GLU A 42 14.04 3.85 -8.98
CA GLU A 42 15.49 4.01 -8.84
C GLU A 42 16.30 2.78 -9.27
N TYR A 43 17.12 2.96 -10.31
CA TYR A 43 18.31 2.16 -10.59
C TYR A 43 19.41 2.62 -9.63
N ARG A 44 19.80 1.79 -8.66
CA ARG A 44 20.97 2.05 -7.80
C ARG A 44 22.06 1.04 -8.11
N ASP A 45 23.13 1.59 -8.66
CA ASP A 45 24.47 1.06 -8.89
C ASP A 45 24.80 0.56 -10.32
N SER A 46 25.73 1.29 -10.95
CA SER A 46 26.34 1.02 -12.27
C SER A 46 27.31 -0.17 -12.26
N SER A 47 27.62 -0.73 -11.09
CA SER A 47 28.58 -1.82 -10.88
C SER A 47 28.04 -3.21 -11.24
N HIS A 48 26.77 -3.31 -11.63
CA HIS A 48 26.09 -4.57 -11.88
C HIS A 48 25.97 -4.90 -13.38
N GLY A 49 26.62 -5.98 -13.81
CA GLY A 49 26.65 -6.43 -15.20
C GLY A 49 25.27 -6.79 -15.78
N PRO A 50 25.14 -6.86 -17.12
CA PRO A 50 23.90 -7.23 -17.80
C PRO A 50 23.48 -8.64 -17.40
N GLY A 51 22.49 -8.74 -16.51
CA GLY A 51 22.07 -9.99 -15.88
C GLY A 51 21.89 -9.90 -14.36
N SER A 52 22.31 -8.80 -13.73
CA SER A 52 22.01 -8.57 -12.31
C SER A 52 20.51 -8.34 -12.09
N TRP A 53 19.94 -9.11 -11.18
CA TRP A 53 18.53 -9.04 -10.78
C TRP A 53 18.27 -7.87 -9.81
N ALA A 54 19.27 -7.02 -9.55
CA ALA A 54 19.25 -5.94 -8.56
C ALA A 54 18.44 -4.69 -9.00
N THR A 55 17.26 -4.88 -9.61
CA THR A 55 16.29 -3.78 -9.74
C THR A 55 15.37 -3.80 -8.53
N THR A 56 15.76 -3.12 -7.46
CA THR A 56 14.96 -2.98 -6.23
C THR A 56 14.40 -1.56 -6.11
N TYR A 57 13.42 -1.39 -5.21
CA TYR A 57 12.88 -0.09 -4.84
C TYR A 57 13.87 0.64 -3.92
N SER A 58 13.83 1.98 -3.93
CA SER A 58 14.58 2.78 -2.94
C SER A 58 14.02 2.53 -1.54
N ASN A 59 14.83 2.81 -0.51
CA ASN A 59 14.38 2.69 0.87
C ASN A 59 13.21 3.64 1.14
N GLU A 60 13.25 4.86 0.61
CA GLU A 60 12.16 5.83 0.74
C GLU A 60 10.84 5.29 0.17
N PHE A 61 10.88 4.60 -0.97
CA PHE A 61 9.72 3.94 -1.54
C PHE A 61 9.22 2.80 -0.64
N ILE A 62 10.13 1.95 -0.16
CA ILE A 62 9.80 0.79 0.69
C ILE A 62 9.19 1.25 2.01
N ASP A 63 9.76 2.25 2.67
CA ASP A 63 9.32 2.75 3.96
C ASP A 63 7.96 3.44 3.83
N SER A 64 7.79 4.27 2.80
CA SER A 64 6.50 4.95 2.56
C SER A 64 5.40 3.96 2.23
N ALA A 65 5.67 2.97 1.37
CA ALA A 65 4.72 1.94 1.02
C ALA A 65 4.40 1.01 2.20
N SER A 66 5.39 0.73 3.06
CA SER A 66 5.21 -0.02 4.31
C SER A 66 4.25 0.68 5.25
N GLU A 67 4.36 2.00 5.38
CA GLU A 67 3.47 2.78 6.22
C GLU A 67 2.04 2.81 5.66
N ILE A 68 1.86 3.00 4.34
CA ILE A 68 0.53 2.89 3.72
C ILE A 68 -0.06 1.51 3.98
N TYR A 69 0.73 0.44 3.79
CA TYR A 69 0.29 -0.92 4.05
C TYR A 69 -0.17 -1.10 5.50
N PHE A 70 0.63 -0.64 6.46
CA PHE A 70 0.31 -0.73 7.88
C PHE A 70 -0.98 0.01 8.23
N ILE A 71 -1.18 1.22 7.70
CA ILE A 71 -2.41 1.98 7.89
C ILE A 71 -3.60 1.17 7.36
N LEU A 72 -3.52 0.63 6.14
CA LEU A 72 -4.59 -0.18 5.53
C LEU A 72 -4.87 -1.46 6.32
N ASP A 73 -3.83 -2.11 6.85
CA ASP A 73 -3.92 -3.37 7.61
C ASP A 73 -4.59 -3.18 8.98
N LYS A 74 -4.58 -1.96 9.54
CA LYS A 74 -5.34 -1.63 10.76
C LYS A 74 -6.85 -1.62 10.56
N ASN A 75 -7.33 -1.57 9.34
CA ASN A 75 -8.75 -1.65 9.05
C ASN A 75 -9.14 -3.11 8.74
N PRO A 76 -9.86 -3.81 9.63
CA PRO A 76 -10.20 -5.23 9.45
C PRO A 76 -11.16 -5.47 8.27
N LEU A 77 -11.73 -4.43 7.68
CA LEU A 77 -12.62 -4.50 6.53
C LEU A 77 -11.86 -4.44 5.19
N LEU A 78 -10.58 -4.08 5.22
CA LEU A 78 -9.76 -3.91 4.03
C LEU A 78 -8.82 -5.10 3.86
N ASN A 79 -8.59 -5.48 2.60
CA ASN A 79 -7.42 -6.29 2.26
C ASN A 79 -6.29 -5.33 1.87
N ALA A 80 -5.32 -5.14 2.75
CA ALA A 80 -4.25 -4.16 2.58
C ALA A 80 -3.48 -4.31 1.26
N LYS A 81 -3.24 -5.54 0.78
CA LYS A 81 -2.56 -5.78 -0.51
C LYS A 81 -3.41 -5.32 -1.69
N THR A 82 -4.70 -5.67 -1.68
CA THR A 82 -5.65 -5.26 -2.72
C THR A 82 -5.80 -3.75 -2.76
N GLU A 83 -5.98 -3.11 -1.61
CA GLU A 83 -6.13 -1.66 -1.52
C GLU A 83 -4.85 -0.92 -1.90
N LEU A 84 -3.68 -1.42 -1.51
CA LEU A 84 -2.40 -0.85 -1.94
C LEU A 84 -2.23 -0.93 -3.46
N SER A 85 -2.60 -2.05 -4.08
CA SER A 85 -2.56 -2.20 -5.54
C SER A 85 -3.49 -1.18 -6.23
N LYS A 86 -4.72 -1.02 -5.74
CA LYS A 86 -5.68 -0.04 -6.27
C LYS A 86 -5.14 1.39 -6.13
N LEU A 87 -4.61 1.75 -4.96
CA LEU A 87 -4.03 3.07 -4.71
C LEU A 87 -2.86 3.36 -5.64
N PHE A 88 -1.93 2.43 -5.79
CA PHE A 88 -0.78 2.60 -6.68
C PHE A 88 -1.19 2.74 -8.14
N ILE A 89 -2.11 1.90 -8.62
CA ILE A 89 -2.63 1.99 -10.00
C ILE A 89 -3.34 3.34 -10.22
N LYS A 90 -4.23 3.74 -9.30
CA LYS A 90 -5.00 4.99 -9.40
C LYS A 90 -4.09 6.22 -9.44
N ASN A 91 -2.98 6.21 -8.69
CA ASN A 91 -2.04 7.34 -8.62
C ASN A 91 -0.93 7.30 -9.69
N GLY A 92 -0.95 6.27 -10.56
CA GLY A 92 0.03 6.09 -11.62
C GLY A 92 1.41 5.65 -11.11
N ILE A 93 1.48 5.03 -9.93
CA ILE A 93 2.71 4.48 -9.36
C ILE A 93 3.02 3.15 -10.06
N ARG A 94 4.25 3.03 -10.56
CA ARG A 94 4.75 1.90 -11.34
C ARG A 94 5.69 1.06 -10.50
N SER A 95 5.66 -0.25 -10.74
CA SER A 95 6.62 -1.18 -10.16
C SER A 95 7.99 -1.03 -10.83
N CYS A 96 8.99 -1.75 -10.32
CA CYS A 96 10.27 -1.93 -11.01
C CYS A 96 10.06 -2.23 -12.51
N ARG A 97 10.92 -1.65 -13.36
CA ARG A 97 10.87 -1.77 -14.83
C ARG A 97 9.61 -1.17 -15.47
N ASN A 98 9.03 -0.14 -14.84
CA ASN A 98 7.93 0.65 -15.35
C ASN A 98 6.65 -0.15 -15.66
N LYS A 99 6.40 -1.24 -14.92
CA LYS A 99 5.20 -2.07 -15.08
C LYS A 99 4.09 -1.62 -14.13
N THR A 100 2.85 -1.99 -14.43
CA THR A 100 1.70 -1.73 -13.54
C THR A 100 1.82 -2.50 -12.23
N PHE A 101 1.55 -1.84 -11.10
CA PHE A 101 1.60 -2.41 -9.75
C PHE A 101 0.34 -3.25 -9.42
N GLY A 102 0.06 -4.26 -10.25
CA GLY A 102 -1.05 -5.20 -10.02
C GLY A 102 -0.85 -6.07 -8.77
N ILE A 103 -1.89 -6.83 -8.40
CA ILE A 103 -1.93 -7.59 -7.15
C ILE A 103 -0.74 -8.55 -6.98
N GLU A 104 -0.36 -9.29 -8.02
CA GLU A 104 0.80 -10.20 -8.01
C GLU A 104 2.11 -9.47 -7.66
N LYS A 105 2.26 -8.23 -8.14
CA LYS A 105 3.44 -7.42 -7.83
C LYS A 105 3.40 -6.88 -6.41
N VAL A 106 2.23 -6.53 -5.89
CA VAL A 106 2.09 -6.16 -4.48
C VAL A 106 2.38 -7.36 -3.57
N GLU A 107 1.96 -8.57 -3.95
CA GLU A 107 2.29 -9.78 -3.19
C GLU A 107 3.79 -10.05 -3.15
N TYR A 108 4.45 -9.96 -4.31
CA TYR A 108 5.91 -10.04 -4.39
C TYR A 108 6.57 -8.93 -3.56
N PHE A 109 6.11 -7.69 -3.71
CA PHE A 109 6.67 -6.53 -3.01
C PHE A 109 6.51 -6.65 -1.49
N HIS A 110 5.35 -7.10 -1.02
CA HIS A 110 5.10 -7.37 0.38
C HIS A 110 6.02 -8.46 0.93
N LYS A 111 6.12 -9.59 0.22
CA LYS A 111 6.95 -10.72 0.64
C LYS A 111 8.43 -10.34 0.74
N ASN A 112 8.95 -9.59 -0.22
CA ASN A 112 10.39 -9.33 -0.33
C ASN A 112 10.86 -8.01 0.32
N HIS A 113 9.96 -7.04 0.52
CA HIS A 113 10.34 -5.71 1.04
C HIS A 113 9.51 -5.32 2.26
N LEU A 114 8.19 -5.25 2.15
CA LEU A 114 7.35 -4.69 3.22
C LEU A 114 7.40 -5.53 4.51
N SER A 115 7.38 -6.86 4.40
CA SER A 115 7.37 -7.74 5.57
C SER A 115 8.59 -7.60 6.49
N LEU A 116 9.72 -7.08 5.96
CA LEU A 116 10.92 -6.79 6.73
C LEU A 116 10.78 -5.47 7.49
N SER A 117 10.33 -4.41 6.82
CA SER A 117 10.12 -3.08 7.41
C SER A 117 8.95 -3.06 8.41
N LEU A 118 7.91 -3.87 8.18
CA LEU A 118 6.75 -4.00 9.08
C LEU A 118 7.09 -4.56 10.47
N LYS A 119 8.28 -5.14 10.67
CA LYS A 119 8.76 -5.54 12.00
C LYS A 119 9.05 -4.35 12.91
N VAL A 120 9.27 -3.16 12.34
CA VAL A 120 9.58 -1.92 13.09
C VAL A 120 8.30 -1.27 13.63
N PHE A 121 7.14 -1.53 13.01
CA PHE A 121 5.84 -0.99 13.42
C PHE A 121 5.08 -1.89 14.41
N LYS A 122 5.67 -3.03 14.82
CA LYS A 122 5.15 -3.93 15.85
C LYS A 122 5.70 -3.56 17.21
#